data_AF-A0A3P7ZLT7-F1
#
_entry.id   AF-A0A3P7ZLT7-F1
#
_cell.length_a   1.000
_cell.length_b   1.000
_cell.length_c   1.000
_cell.angle_alpha   90.00
_cell.angle_beta   90.00
_cell.angle_gamma   90.00
#
_symmetry.space_group_name_H-M   'P 1'
#
loop_
_entity.id
_entity.type
_entity.pdbx_description
1 polymer ?
#
loop_
_entity_poly.entity_id
_entity_poly.type
_entity_poly.pdbx_seq_one_letter_code
_entity_poly.pdbx_strand_id
1 'polypeptide(L)'
;MRKRWASFADRPEPYCRRRAGRWSIFLSSIAKAPLGTGDDMSRLLLVEAPFLPKCRGPGDASNFDDYEEEPLRISGTEKCSKEFAEF
;
A
#
# COMPACT_ATOMS: atom_id res chain seq x y z
N MET A 1 -36.31 11.63 -1.80
CA MET A 1 -35.68 11.88 -0.49
C MET A 1 -34.22 11.44 -0.56
N ARG A 2 -33.25 12.36 -0.32
CA ARG A 2 -31.80 12.10 -0.47
C ARG A 2 -31.23 11.60 0.86
N LYS A 3 -30.50 10.49 0.87
CA LYS A 3 -29.75 10.03 2.06
C LYS A 3 -28.38 10.72 2.08
N ARG A 4 -28.10 11.43 3.16
CA ARG A 4 -26.87 12.18 3.42
C ARG A 4 -25.84 11.22 4.03
N TRP A 5 -24.66 11.09 3.44
CA TRP A 5 -23.53 10.40 4.04
C TRP A 5 -22.94 11.30 5.14
N ALA A 6 -22.78 10.79 6.36
CA ALA A 6 -22.14 11.52 7.45
C ALA A 6 -20.61 11.46 7.29
N SER A 7 -19.95 12.60 7.43
CA SER A 7 -18.49 12.72 7.37
C SER A 7 -17.86 12.24 8.67
N PHE A 8 -16.64 11.70 8.60
CA PHE A 8 -15.86 11.20 9.74
C PHE A 8 -15.65 12.25 10.86
N ALA A 9 -15.77 13.53 10.52
CA ALA A 9 -15.63 14.68 11.43
C ALA A 9 -16.81 14.88 12.41
N ASP A 10 -17.94 14.18 12.23
CA ASP A 10 -19.11 14.30 13.11
C ASP A 10 -19.12 13.30 14.28
N ARG A 11 -18.01 12.59 14.55
CA ARG A 11 -17.93 11.71 15.74
C ARG A 11 -17.54 12.49 16.99
N PRO A 12 -18.27 12.29 18.12
CA PRO A 12 -18.00 12.97 19.38
C PRO A 12 -16.59 12.65 19.91
N GLU A 13 -16.07 13.61 20.68
CA GLU A 13 -14.67 13.83 21.06
C GLU A 13 -13.99 12.93 22.12
N PRO A 14 -14.56 11.88 22.77
CA PRO A 14 -13.80 11.23 23.85
C PRO A 14 -12.66 10.31 23.36
N TYR A 15 -12.50 10.09 22.05
CA TYR A 15 -11.41 9.26 21.50
C TYR A 15 -10.14 10.05 21.12
N CYS A 16 -10.03 11.32 21.53
CA CYS A 16 -8.84 12.14 21.28
C CYS A 16 -8.14 12.57 22.58
N ARG A 17 -7.76 11.64 23.47
CA ARG A 17 -6.74 11.92 24.51
C ARG A 17 -6.21 10.67 25.23
N ARG A 18 -5.08 10.10 24.73
CA ARG A 18 -3.94 9.55 25.50
C ARG A 18 -3.08 8.63 24.63
N ARG A 19 -1.88 9.09 24.26
CA ARG A 19 -0.58 8.34 24.28
C ARG A 19 0.53 9.14 23.57
N ALA A 20 0.83 10.34 24.07
CA ALA A 20 1.97 11.14 23.60
C ALA A 20 3.32 10.75 24.27
N GLY A 21 3.41 9.60 24.96
CA GLY A 21 4.60 9.24 25.77
C GLY A 21 5.31 7.95 25.38
N ARG A 22 4.89 7.26 24.31
CA ARG A 22 5.41 5.92 23.98
C ARG A 22 6.22 5.85 22.68
N TRP A 23 6.45 6.99 22.03
CA TRP A 23 7.17 7.08 20.75
C TRP A 23 8.63 7.51 20.87
N SER A 24 9.09 7.94 22.04
CA SER A 24 10.47 8.45 22.22
C SER A 24 11.51 7.33 22.38
N ILE A 25 11.14 6.20 22.97
CA ILE A 25 12.08 5.09 23.24
C ILE A 25 12.38 4.29 21.96
N PHE A 26 11.50 4.34 20.97
CA PHE A 26 11.62 3.48 19.79
C PHE A 26 12.64 4.01 18.76
N LEU A 27 12.84 5.33 18.70
CA LEU A 27 13.77 5.95 17.75
C LEU A 27 15.25 5.81 18.16
N SER A 28 15.54 5.57 19.44
CA SER A 28 16.93 5.46 19.93
C SER A 28 17.53 4.06 19.71
N SER A 29 16.72 3.01 19.54
CA SER A 29 17.21 1.65 19.27
C SER A 29 17.52 1.36 17.80
N ILE A 30 16.95 2.11 16.86
CA ILE A 30 17.13 1.87 15.40
C ILE A 30 18.55 2.24 14.95
N ALA A 31 19.25 3.10 15.69
CA ALA A 31 20.58 3.60 15.34
C ALA A 31 21.73 2.59 15.49
N LYS A 32 21.45 1.32 15.83
CA LYS A 32 22.50 0.31 16.07
C LYS A 32 22.20 -1.07 15.47
N ALA A 33 21.58 -1.12 14.30
CA ALA A 33 21.54 -2.33 13.50
C ALA A 33 22.72 -2.30 12.50
N PRO A 34 23.62 -3.30 12.49
CA PRO A 34 24.66 -3.41 11.46
C PRO A 34 24.01 -3.61 10.08
N LEU A 35 24.65 -3.09 9.03
CA LEU A 35 24.28 -3.34 7.63
C LEU A 35 24.30 -4.85 7.35
N GLY A 36 23.15 -5.50 7.52
CA GLY A 36 22.91 -6.89 7.20
C GLY A 36 22.40 -7.01 5.77
N THR A 37 23.05 -7.87 5.00
CA THR A 37 22.76 -8.23 3.62
C THR A 37 21.32 -8.72 3.43
N GLY A 38 20.59 -8.13 2.48
CA GLY A 38 19.62 -8.76 1.58
C GLY A 38 18.33 -9.40 2.10
N ASP A 39 18.35 -10.08 3.25
CA ASP A 39 17.40 -11.16 3.52
C ASP A 39 16.55 -10.94 4.79
N ASP A 40 16.83 -9.89 5.57
CA ASP A 40 16.31 -9.69 6.93
C ASP A 40 14.94 -8.96 7.00
N MET A 41 14.32 -8.63 5.87
CA MET A 41 12.93 -8.08 5.84
C MET A 41 11.86 -9.16 6.03
N SER A 42 12.23 -10.44 5.90
CA SER A 42 11.34 -11.59 6.09
C SER A 42 10.96 -11.83 7.56
N ARG A 43 11.73 -11.31 8.51
CA ARG A 43 11.49 -11.51 9.96
C ARG A 43 10.48 -10.56 10.60
N LEU A 44 9.96 -9.57 9.86
CA LEU A 44 8.90 -8.68 10.36
C LEU A 44 7.48 -9.18 10.01
N LEU A 45 7.36 -10.08 9.02
CA LEU A 45 6.13 -10.81 8.72
C LEU A 45 6.13 -12.12 9.53
N LEU A 46 5.98 -12.02 10.85
CA LEU A 46 6.08 -13.13 11.82
C LEU A 46 4.94 -14.19 11.72
N VAL A 47 4.17 -14.20 10.64
CA VAL A 47 3.10 -15.16 10.40
C VAL A 47 3.32 -15.78 9.02
N GLU A 48 3.52 -17.09 8.99
CA GLU A 48 3.64 -17.86 7.76
C GLU A 48 2.29 -17.86 7.01
N ALA A 49 2.32 -17.58 5.72
CA ALA A 49 1.12 -17.59 4.90
C ALA A 49 0.63 -19.06 4.76
N PRO A 50 -0.68 -19.33 4.90
CA PRO A 50 -1.23 -20.68 4.73
C PRO A 50 -1.06 -21.22 3.32
N PHE A 51 -0.81 -20.34 2.35
CA PHE A 51 -0.54 -20.69 0.96
C PHE A 51 0.47 -19.71 0.38
N LEU A 52 1.49 -20.27 -0.27
CA LEU A 52 2.44 -19.53 -1.09
C LEU A 52 2.18 -19.90 -2.55
N PRO A 53 1.79 -18.96 -3.43
CA PRO A 53 1.57 -19.23 -4.83
C PRO A 53 2.87 -19.68 -5.49
N LYS A 54 2.75 -20.59 -6.47
CA LYS A 54 3.90 -21.04 -7.25
C LYS A 54 4.30 -19.94 -8.21
N CYS A 55 5.53 -19.46 -8.13
CA CYS A 55 6.10 -18.51 -9.09
C CYS A 55 7.45 -19.02 -9.56
N ARG A 56 7.74 -18.93 -10.85
CA ARG A 56 9.03 -19.29 -11.46
C ARG A 56 10.07 -18.17 -11.33
N GLY A 57 9.64 -16.96 -11.00
CA GLY A 57 10.51 -15.80 -10.81
C GLY A 57 9.79 -14.47 -11.11
N PRO A 58 10.50 -13.34 -11.07
CA PRO A 58 9.97 -12.05 -11.51
C PRO A 58 9.50 -12.12 -12.98
N GLY A 59 8.28 -11.66 -13.25
CA GLY A 59 7.68 -11.72 -14.59
C GLY A 59 6.96 -13.03 -14.92
N ASP A 60 6.85 -13.98 -13.98
CA ASP A 60 6.02 -15.16 -14.17
C ASP A 60 4.53 -14.80 -14.18
N ALA A 61 3.90 -14.90 -15.35
CA ALA A 61 2.47 -14.67 -15.55
C ALA A 61 1.63 -15.95 -15.40
N SER A 62 2.21 -17.10 -15.01
CA SER A 62 1.53 -18.42 -15.03
C SER A 62 0.33 -18.56 -14.08
N ASN A 63 0.17 -17.67 -13.10
CA ASN A 63 -1.00 -17.63 -12.22
C ASN A 63 -2.14 -16.74 -12.76
N PHE A 64 -1.94 -16.10 -13.91
CA PHE A 64 -2.92 -15.26 -14.58
C PHE A 64 -3.49 -15.98 -15.81
N ASP A 65 -4.69 -15.60 -16.21
CA ASP A 65 -5.29 -16.08 -17.46
C ASP A 65 -4.70 -15.32 -18.66
N ASP A 66 -4.65 -15.98 -19.81
CA ASP A 66 -4.27 -15.36 -21.08
C ASP A 66 -5.43 -14.52 -21.62
N TYR A 67 -5.19 -13.22 -21.81
CA TYR A 67 -6.13 -12.29 -22.44
C TYR A 67 -5.61 -11.87 -23.82
N GLU A 68 -6.51 -11.53 -24.75
CA GLU A 68 -6.14 -10.98 -26.05
C GLU A 68 -5.41 -9.63 -25.88
N GLU A 69 -4.20 -9.52 -26.42
CA GLU A 69 -3.40 -8.29 -26.33
C GLU A 69 -3.86 -7.25 -27.37
N GLU A 70 -4.29 -6.07 -26.90
CA GLU A 70 -4.61 -4.93 -27.76
C GLU A 70 -3.45 -3.92 -27.82
N PRO A 71 -3.15 -3.34 -28.99
CA PRO A 71 -2.07 -2.35 -29.11
C PRO A 71 -2.44 -1.07 -28.38
N LEU A 72 -1.48 -0.52 -27.62
CA LEU A 72 -1.64 0.77 -26.96
C LEU A 72 -1.73 1.91 -27.99
N ARG A 73 -2.82 2.69 -27.94
CA ARG A 73 -3.07 3.82 -28.84
C ARG A 73 -2.86 5.14 -28.11
N ILE A 74 -1.85 5.90 -28.51
CA ILE A 74 -1.59 7.24 -27.99
C ILE A 74 -2.25 8.25 -28.94
N SER A 75 -3.12 9.11 -28.42
CA SER A 75 -3.73 10.18 -29.23
C SER A 75 -2.72 11.30 -29.48
N GLY A 76 -2.72 11.86 -30.70
CA GLY A 76 -1.92 13.06 -31.01
C GLY A 76 -2.41 14.35 -30.35
N THR A 77 -3.48 14.27 -29.54
CA THR A 77 -4.03 15.38 -28.77
C THR A 77 -4.24 14.93 -27.32
N GLU A 78 -4.13 15.88 -26.39
CA GLU A 78 -4.46 15.65 -25.00
C GLU A 78 -5.96 15.38 -24.84
N LYS A 79 -6.33 14.42 -23.98
CA LYS A 79 -7.71 14.05 -23.69
C LYS A 79 -7.95 14.17 -22.20
N CYS A 80 -9.08 14.78 -21.83
CA CYS A 80 -9.56 14.86 -20.45
C CYS A 80 -8.59 15.52 -19.46
N SER A 81 -7.87 16.56 -19.91
CA SER A 81 -6.84 17.23 -19.11
C SER A 81 -7.35 17.84 -17.82
N LYS A 82 -8.60 18.32 -17.83
CA LYS A 82 -9.22 18.91 -16.64
C LYS A 82 -9.58 17.86 -15.60
N GLU A 83 -10.05 16.70 -16.04
CA GLU A 83 -10.47 15.58 -15.18
C GLU A 83 -9.26 14.93 -14.50
N PHE A 84 -8.12 14.90 -15.19
CA PHE A 84 -6.89 14.27 -14.71
C PHE A 84 -5.80 15.27 -14.29
N ALA A 85 -6.17 16.51 -13.96
CA ALA A 85 -5.22 17.57 -13.61
C ALA A 85 -4.39 17.29 -12.33
N GLU A 86 -4.89 16.44 -11.44
CA GLU A 86 -4.25 16.07 -10.15
C GLU A 86 -4.05 14.55 -10.00
N PHE A 87 -4.05 13.80 -11.10
CA PHE A 87 -3.87 12.33 -11.07
C PHE A 87 -2.47 11.91 -10.61
#